data_AF-A0A839IRY7-F1
#
_entry.id   AF-A0A839IRY7-F1
#
_cell.length_a   1.000
_cell.length_b   1.000
_cell.length_c   1.000
_cell.angle_alpha   90.00
_cell.angle_beta   90.00
_cell.angle_gamma   90.00
#
_symmetry.space_group_name_H-M   'P 1'
#
loop_
_entity.id
_entity.type
_entity.pdbx_description
1 polymer ?
#
loop_
_entity_poly.entity_id
_entity_poly.type
_entity_poly.pdbx_seq_one_letter_code
_entity_poly.pdbx_strand_id
1 'polypeptide(L)'
;MGVVVGEAILGANVFKDIFGAVRDIVGGRSGAYEKEMGRARKIAFAEMQKDAQSLGADGIIGIDIDYEVVGPKGGMMMVSVSGTAVRFR
;
A
#
# COMPACT_ATOMS: atom_id res chain seq x y z
N MET A 1 -5.10 -6.95 -21.17
CA MET A 1 -4.89 -7.66 -19.89
C MET A 1 -3.41 -7.84 -19.69
N GLY A 2 -2.90 -7.50 -18.52
CA GLY A 2 -1.48 -7.33 -18.22
C GLY A 2 -1.27 -6.93 -16.76
N VAL A 3 -0.03 -6.60 -16.39
CA VAL A 3 0.29 -6.16 -15.03
C VAL A 3 -0.31 -4.78 -14.77
N VAL A 4 -0.89 -4.63 -13.58
CA VAL A 4 -1.42 -3.36 -13.04
C VAL A 4 -0.78 -3.11 -11.69
N VAL A 5 -0.60 -1.83 -11.34
CA VAL A 5 0.07 -1.39 -10.12
C VAL A 5 -0.71 -0.25 -9.49
N GLY A 6 -0.66 -0.14 -8.16
CA GLY A 6 -1.11 1.04 -7.43
C GLY A 6 -0.23 1.31 -6.23
N GLU A 7 -0.06 2.58 -5.87
CA GLU A 7 0.92 2.99 -4.87
C GLU A 7 0.34 4.01 -3.89
N ALA A 8 0.84 3.98 -2.66
CA ALA A 8 0.53 4.99 -1.66
C ALA A 8 1.75 5.31 -0.82
N ILE A 9 2.09 6.60 -0.74
CA ILE A 9 3.23 7.07 0.06
C ILE A 9 2.72 7.73 1.34
N LEU A 10 3.15 7.19 2.48
CA LEU A 10 3.00 7.78 3.80
C LEU A 10 4.13 8.78 4.05
N GLY A 11 3.74 10.05 4.19
CA GLY A 11 4.67 11.16 4.37
C GLY A 11 5.41 11.13 5.71
N ALA A 12 6.46 11.94 5.81
CA ALA A 12 7.43 11.81 6.88
C ALA A 12 6.96 12.12 8.29
N ASN A 13 5.92 12.94 8.43
CA ASN A 13 5.32 13.20 9.73
C ASN A 13 4.56 11.96 10.23
N VAL A 14 3.77 11.34 9.36
CA VAL A 14 2.99 10.14 9.68
C VAL A 14 3.92 8.96 9.99
N PHE A 15 4.97 8.77 9.19
CA PHE A 15 5.95 7.71 9.41
C PHE A 15 6.70 7.88 10.75
N LYS A 16 7.09 9.11 11.11
CA LYS A 16 7.73 9.39 12.40
C LYS A 16 6.80 9.14 13.57
N ASP A 17 5.53 9.53 13.48
CA ASP A 17 4.56 9.30 14.56
C ASP A 17 4.35 7.79 14.79
N ILE A 18 4.32 7.02 13.70
CA ILE A 18 4.28 5.57 13.71
C ILE A 18 5.51 4.98 14.40
N PHE A 19 6.72 5.30 13.93
CA PHE A 19 7.95 4.68 14.43
C PHE A 19 8.39 5.20 15.80
N GLY A 20 8.03 6.46 16.12
CA GLY A 20 8.21 7.05 17.44
C GLY A 20 7.34 6.36 18.48
N ALA A 21 6.08 6.03 18.14
CA ALA A 21 5.16 5.32 19.03
C ALA A 21 5.48 3.83 19.21
N VAL A 22 6.24 3.22 18.29
CA VAL A 22 6.62 1.79 18.34
C VAL A 22 7.78 1.53 19.32
N ARG A 23 8.55 2.53 19.75
CA ARG A 23 9.65 2.33 20.71
C ARG A 23 9.18 1.81 22.09
N ASP A 24 7.91 1.98 22.45
CA ASP A 24 7.37 1.56 23.75
C ASP A 24 6.39 0.37 23.68
N ILE A 25 6.09 -0.17 22.49
CA ILE A 25 5.09 -1.24 22.31
C ILE A 25 5.70 -2.41 21.54
N VAL A 26 6.33 -3.31 22.27
CA VAL A 26 6.64 -4.66 21.77
C VAL A 26 5.35 -5.49 21.84
N GLY A 27 4.71 -5.70 20.69
CA GLY A 27 3.63 -6.67 20.55
C GLY A 27 2.27 -6.08 20.22
N GLY A 28 1.89 -6.20 18.95
CA GLY A 28 0.50 -6.42 18.60
C GLY A 28 -0.08 -5.37 17.68
N ARG A 29 -0.52 -4.21 18.21
CA ARG A 29 -1.37 -3.27 17.46
C ARG A 29 -1.26 -1.86 18.02
N SER A 30 -0.32 -1.05 17.52
CA SER A 30 -0.42 0.40 17.71
C SER A 30 -1.59 0.85 16.81
N GLY A 31 -2.76 1.15 17.38
CA GLY A 31 -3.97 1.44 16.58
C GLY A 31 -3.75 2.53 15.53
N ALA A 32 -2.84 3.47 15.78
CA ALA A 32 -2.40 4.47 14.82
C ALA A 32 -1.61 3.87 13.64
N TYR A 33 -0.64 2.97 13.90
CA TYR A 33 0.12 2.27 12.86
C TYR A 33 -0.78 1.46 11.95
N GLU A 34 -1.63 0.60 12.52
CA GLU A 34 -2.53 -0.24 11.72
C GLU A 34 -3.51 0.59 10.89
N LYS A 35 -4.01 1.69 11.46
CA LYS A 35 -4.93 2.61 10.79
C LYS A 35 -4.27 3.26 9.58
N GLU A 36 -3.07 3.82 9.73
CA GLU A 36 -2.38 4.51 8.64
C GLU A 36 -1.88 3.52 7.57
N MET A 37 -1.35 2.36 7.95
CA MET A 37 -1.01 1.29 6.99
C MET A 37 -2.23 0.76 6.25
N GLY A 38 -3.35 0.58 6.97
CA GLY A 38 -4.62 0.18 6.38
C GLY A 38 -5.15 1.22 5.39
N ARG A 39 -4.99 2.52 5.70
CA ARG A 39 -5.34 3.61 4.80
C ARG A 39 -4.46 3.61 3.54
N ALA A 40 -3.15 3.46 3.69
CA ALA A 40 -2.23 3.39 2.55
C ALA A 40 -2.56 2.23 1.61
N ARG A 41 -2.77 1.01 2.16
CA ARG A 41 -3.23 -0.14 1.36
C ARG A 41 -4.51 0.14 0.60
N LYS A 42 -5.53 0.74 1.25
CA LYS A 42 -6.81 1.05 0.59
C LYS A 42 -6.62 1.99 -0.60
N ILE A 43 -5.72 2.98 -0.49
CA ILE A 43 -5.42 3.92 -1.57
C ILE A 43 -4.72 3.18 -2.72
N ALA A 44 -3.67 2.42 -2.43
CA ALA A 44 -2.92 1.66 -3.43
C ALA A 44 -3.83 0.65 -4.17
N PHE A 45 -4.68 -0.08 -3.44
CA PHE A 45 -5.66 -0.98 -4.07
C PHE A 45 -6.68 -0.24 -4.92
N ALA A 46 -7.18 0.91 -4.49
CA ALA A 46 -8.14 1.69 -5.28
C ALA A 46 -7.53 2.18 -6.60
N GLU A 47 -6.25 2.57 -6.60
CA GLU A 47 -5.52 2.94 -7.80
C GLU A 47 -5.33 1.74 -8.74
N MET A 48 -4.84 0.61 -8.23
CA MET A 48 -4.67 -0.62 -9.03
C MET A 48 -5.99 -1.13 -9.61
N GLN A 49 -7.09 -1.03 -8.84
CA GLN A 49 -8.44 -1.38 -9.31
C GLN A 49 -8.92 -0.44 -10.41
N LYS A 50 -8.68 0.86 -10.28
CA LYS A 50 -9.04 1.84 -11.31
C LYS A 50 -8.29 1.57 -12.62
N ASP A 51 -7.01 1.24 -12.53
CA ASP A 51 -6.21 0.87 -13.69
C ASP A 51 -6.75 -0.43 -14.35
N ALA A 52 -7.00 -1.48 -13.57
CA ALA A 52 -7.59 -2.72 -14.08
C ALA A 52 -8.98 -2.51 -14.72
N GLN A 53 -9.83 -1.67 -14.13
CA GLN A 53 -11.13 -1.31 -14.69
C GLN A 53 -10.99 -0.56 -16.03
N SER A 54 -9.98 0.30 -16.16
CA SER A 54 -9.69 1.01 -17.42
C SER A 54 -9.34 0.05 -18.57
N LEU A 55 -8.79 -1.13 -18.23
CA LEU A 55 -8.52 -2.22 -19.17
C LEU A 55 -9.74 -3.12 -19.45
N GLY A 56 -10.88 -2.84 -18.81
CA GLY A 56 -12.07 -3.68 -18.85
C GLY A 56 -11.84 -5.07 -18.27
N ALA A 57 -11.06 -5.17 -17.19
CA ALA A 57 -10.85 -6.40 -16.44
C ALA A 57 -12.00 -6.66 -15.46
N ASP A 58 -12.29 -7.94 -15.21
CA ASP A 58 -13.27 -8.39 -14.21
C ASP A 58 -12.62 -8.68 -12.85
N GLY A 59 -11.30 -8.87 -12.84
CA GLY A 59 -10.54 -9.17 -11.63
C GLY A 59 -9.05 -8.91 -11.77
N ILE A 60 -8.35 -9.05 -10.64
CA ILE A 60 -6.89 -8.97 -10.53
C ILE A 60 -6.44 -10.21 -9.76
N ILE A 61 -5.48 -10.95 -10.31
CA ILE A 61 -4.92 -12.17 -9.71
C ILE A 61 -3.42 -12.04 -9.52
N GLY A 62 -2.86 -12.93 -8.68
CA GLY A 62 -1.42 -12.93 -8.40
C GLY A 62 -0.98 -11.61 -7.76
N ILE A 63 -1.75 -11.12 -6.80
CA ILE A 63 -1.48 -9.85 -6.13
C ILE A 63 -0.27 -10.01 -5.20
N ASP A 64 0.64 -9.06 -5.27
CA ASP A 64 1.75 -8.89 -4.34
C ASP A 64 1.69 -7.51 -3.67
N ILE A 65 2.19 -7.41 -2.43
CA ILE A 65 2.18 -6.18 -1.63
C ILE A 65 3.55 -5.95 -1.02
N ASP A 66 4.19 -4.86 -1.43
CA ASP A 66 5.49 -4.45 -0.92
C ASP A 66 5.40 -3.19 -0.07
N TYR A 67 6.22 -3.16 0.99
CA TYR A 67 6.40 -2.01 1.87
C TYR A 67 7.86 -1.58 1.82
N GLU A 68 8.12 -0.36 1.40
CA GLU A 68 9.48 0.16 1.27
C GLU A 68 9.64 1.46 2.05
N VAL A 69 10.75 1.58 2.76
CA VAL A 69 11.14 2.86 3.38
C VAL A 69 11.89 3.68 2.34
N VAL A 70 11.37 4.86 2.00
CA VAL A 70 11.87 5.70 0.91
C VAL A 70 12.22 7.12 1.37
N GLY A 71 12.92 7.85 0.50
CA GLY A 71 13.31 9.25 0.69
C GLY A 71 14.68 9.45 1.34
N PRO A 72 15.25 10.67 1.28
CA PRO A 72 16.67 10.95 1.56
C PRO A 72 17.16 10.59 2.98
N LYS A 73 16.24 10.36 3.91
CA LYS A 73 16.53 10.01 5.31
C LYS A 73 15.68 8.81 5.79
N GLY A 74 15.14 8.01 4.87
CA GLY A 74 14.20 6.93 5.19
C GLY A 74 12.96 7.45 5.95
N GLY A 75 12.53 8.66 5.60
CA GLY A 75 11.49 9.37 6.33
C GLY A 75 10.10 8.98 5.88
N MET A 76 9.93 8.32 4.73
CA MET A 76 8.62 8.00 4.17
C MET A 76 8.49 6.48 4.02
N MET A 77 7.26 6.00 3.95
CA MET A 77 6.98 4.61 3.60
C MET A 77 6.09 4.55 2.37
N MET A 78 6.50 3.79 1.37
CA MET A 78 5.72 3.45 0.20
C MET A 78 5.05 2.09 0.42
N VAL A 79 3.78 2.00 0.05
CA VAL A 79 3.04 0.75 -0.10
C VAL A 79 2.78 0.60 -1.59
N SER A 80 3.35 -0.42 -2.21
CA SER A 80 3.11 -0.78 -3.61
C SER A 80 2.29 -2.06 -3.66
N VAL A 81 1.25 -2.08 -4.48
CA VAL A 81 0.49 -3.29 -4.79
C VAL A 81 0.56 -3.54 -6.28
N SER A 82 0.87 -4.77 -6.66
CA SER A 82 0.92 -5.19 -8.06
C SER A 82 0.12 -6.45 -8.27
N GLY A 83 -0.29 -6.70 -9.51
CA GLY A 83 -0.99 -7.93 -9.89
C GLY A 83 -1.26 -7.99 -11.38
N THR A 84 -1.93 -9.04 -11.83
CA THR A 84 -2.31 -9.19 -13.25
C THR A 84 -3.82 -9.01 -13.42
N ALA A 85 -4.21 -8.01 -14.21
CA ALA A 85 -5.60 -7.77 -14.57
C ALA A 85 -6.10 -8.84 -15.55
N VAL A 86 -7.25 -9.45 -15.24
CA VAL A 86 -7.87 -10.56 -15.98
C VAL A 86 -9.35 -10.32 -16.25
N ARG A 87 -9.87 -10.96 -17.30
CA ARG A 87 -11.26 -10.93 -17.76
C ARG A 87 -11.70 -12.37 -17.81
N PHE A 88 -12.82 -12.65 -17.17
CA PHE A 88 -13.45 -13.96 -17.20
C PHE A 88 -14.27 -14.08 -18.48
N ARG A 89 -14.42 -15.31 -18.99
CA ARG A 89 -15.30 -15.58 -20.14
C ARG A 89 -16.71 -15.89 -19.65
#